data_AF-A0A936ABK0-F1
#
_entry.id   AF-A0A936ABK0-F1
#
_cell.length_a   1.000
_cell.length_b   1.000
_cell.length_c   1.000
_cell.angle_alpha   90.00
_cell.angle_beta   90.00
_cell.angle_gamma   90.00
#
_symmetry.space_group_name_H-M   'P 1'
#
loop_
_entity.id
_entity.type
_entity.pdbx_description
1 polymer ?
#
loop_
_entity_poly.entity_id
_entity_poly.type
_entity_poly.pdbx_seq_one_letter_code
_entity_poly.pdbx_strand_id
1 'polypeptide(L)'
;MAPTAAQSLFGASVAGVGDFNADGFSDILVGVPNASVGQNGEGAGLLFLGAPVPSIRSPMARSRAIRPALASVRPWPVPAT
;
A
#
# COMPACT_ATOMS: atom_id res chain seq x y z
N MET A 1 -32.29 -18.44 1.27
CA MET A 1 -31.46 -17.47 2.00
C MET A 1 -30.02 -17.87 1.78
N ALA A 2 -29.18 -16.97 1.25
CA ALA A 2 -27.73 -17.21 1.23
C ALA A 2 -27.20 -17.23 2.68
N PRO A 3 -26.21 -18.08 3.00
CA PRO A 3 -25.65 -18.13 4.35
C PRO A 3 -25.18 -16.73 4.78
N THR A 4 -25.57 -16.32 5.99
CA THR A 4 -25.08 -15.08 6.58
C THR A 4 -23.57 -15.20 6.84
N ALA A 5 -22.85 -14.08 6.95
CA ALA A 5 -21.39 -14.10 7.13
C ALA A 5 -20.89 -15.02 8.28
N ALA A 6 -21.73 -15.27 9.28
CA ALA A 6 -21.43 -16.19 10.39
C ALA A 6 -21.47 -17.69 9.99
N GLN A 7 -22.25 -18.05 8.95
CA GLN A 7 -22.38 -19.43 8.47
C GLN A 7 -21.35 -19.78 7.39
N SER A 8 -20.74 -18.79 6.73
CA SER A 8 -19.76 -19.01 5.66
C SER A 8 -18.39 -19.52 6.17
N LEU A 9 -18.15 -19.41 7.49
CA LEU A 9 -16.89 -19.74 8.16
C LEU A 9 -15.70 -18.97 7.58
N PHE A 10 -15.87 -17.68 7.30
CA PHE A 10 -14.76 -16.81 6.89
C PHE A 10 -13.61 -16.90 7.90
N GLY A 11 -12.41 -17.18 7.41
CA GLY A 11 -11.24 -17.37 8.27
C GLY A 11 -11.07 -18.79 8.81
N ALA A 12 -11.81 -19.79 8.29
CA ALA A 12 -11.62 -21.19 8.66
C ALA A 12 -10.19 -21.71 8.39
N SER A 13 -9.50 -21.12 7.41
CA SER A 13 -8.08 -21.35 7.14
C SER A 13 -7.44 -20.07 6.59
N VAL A 14 -6.17 -19.86 6.92
CA VAL A 14 -5.36 -18.73 6.45
C VAL A 14 -4.00 -19.25 6.03
N ALA A 15 -3.53 -18.85 4.84
CA ALA A 15 -2.21 -19.17 4.34
C ALA A 15 -1.52 -17.90 3.80
N GLY A 16 -0.23 -17.75 4.11
CA GLY A 16 0.62 -16.76 3.46
C GLY A 16 0.99 -17.26 2.07
N VAL A 17 0.70 -16.47 1.03
CA VAL A 17 0.97 -16.85 -0.38
C VAL A 17 2.17 -16.11 -0.98
N GLY A 18 2.82 -15.25 -0.19
CA GLY A 18 3.89 -14.38 -0.66
C GLY A 18 3.33 -13.19 -1.43
N ASP A 19 4.17 -12.51 -2.19
CA ASP A 19 3.78 -11.41 -3.08
C ASP A 19 3.23 -12.00 -4.39
N PHE A 20 1.91 -12.19 -4.46
CA PHE A 20 1.23 -12.86 -5.57
C PHE A 20 1.04 -11.94 -6.77
N ASN A 21 0.90 -10.62 -6.54
CA ASN A 21 0.70 -9.62 -7.59
C ASN A 21 1.97 -8.84 -7.98
N ALA A 22 3.11 -9.14 -7.36
CA ALA A 22 4.41 -8.51 -7.57
C ALA A 22 4.47 -7.01 -7.19
N ASP A 23 3.74 -6.60 -6.14
CA ASP A 23 3.72 -5.22 -5.66
C ASP A 23 4.75 -4.92 -4.55
N GLY A 24 5.50 -5.93 -4.13
CA GLY A 24 6.51 -5.84 -3.07
C GLY A 24 5.97 -6.09 -1.67
N PHE A 25 4.69 -6.44 -1.50
CA PHE A 25 4.06 -6.75 -0.22
C PHE A 25 3.58 -8.20 -0.19
N SER A 26 3.62 -8.83 0.99
CA SER A 26 3.12 -10.20 1.12
C SER A 26 1.60 -10.22 1.23
N ASP A 27 0.98 -11.05 0.40
CA ASP A 27 -0.45 -11.31 0.33
C ASP A 27 -0.85 -12.54 1.18
N ILE A 28 -2.14 -12.63 1.50
CA ILE A 28 -2.71 -13.76 2.23
C ILE A 28 -3.96 -14.30 1.53
N LEU A 29 -4.14 -15.62 1.62
CA LEU A 29 -5.34 -16.30 1.16
C LEU A 29 -6.17 -16.77 2.36
N VAL A 30 -7.47 -16.46 2.35
CA VAL A 30 -8.41 -16.81 3.41
C VAL A 30 -9.50 -17.72 2.89
N GLY A 31 -9.68 -18.87 3.54
CA GLY A 31 -10.73 -19.84 3.21
C GLY A 31 -12.09 -19.47 3.78
N VAL A 32 -13.13 -19.72 2.99
CA VAL A 32 -14.55 -19.49 3.32
C VAL A 32 -15.35 -20.73 2.85
N PRO A 33 -15.25 -21.87 3.54
CA PRO A 33 -15.70 -23.17 3.03
C PRO A 33 -17.21 -23.27 2.80
N ASN A 34 -18.02 -22.43 3.44
CA ASN A 34 -19.48 -22.40 3.23
C ASN A 34 -19.94 -21.16 2.45
N ALA A 35 -19.04 -20.51 1.70
CA ALA A 35 -19.45 -19.46 0.78
C ALA A 35 -20.35 -20.02 -0.34
N SER A 36 -21.42 -19.29 -0.65
CA SER A 36 -22.34 -19.58 -1.75
C SER A 36 -22.16 -18.48 -2.80
N VAL A 37 -21.24 -18.69 -3.75
CA VAL A 37 -20.88 -17.67 -4.77
C VAL A 37 -21.68 -17.89 -6.06
N GLY A 38 -21.95 -19.14 -6.41
CA GLY A 38 -22.70 -19.51 -7.60
C GLY A 38 -23.72 -20.62 -7.37
N GLN A 39 -23.47 -21.50 -6.42
CA GLN A 39 -24.43 -22.48 -5.91
C GLN A 39 -24.52 -22.34 -4.38
N ASN A 40 -25.09 -23.32 -3.68
CA ASN A 40 -25.13 -23.28 -2.22
C ASN A 40 -24.01 -24.13 -1.58
N GLY A 41 -23.03 -23.48 -0.95
CA GLY A 41 -21.99 -24.13 -0.13
C GLY A 41 -20.75 -24.65 -0.87
N GLU A 42 -20.43 -24.14 -2.06
CA GLU A 42 -19.20 -24.52 -2.82
C GLU A 42 -17.91 -24.19 -2.07
N GLY A 43 -17.99 -23.17 -1.22
CA GLY A 43 -16.84 -22.54 -0.62
C GLY A 43 -16.13 -21.58 -1.57
N ALA A 44 -15.28 -20.75 -0.99
CA ALA A 44 -14.47 -19.78 -1.72
C ALA A 44 -13.13 -19.56 -1.01
N GLY A 45 -12.15 -19.09 -1.78
CA GLY A 45 -10.91 -18.50 -1.27
C GLY A 45 -10.90 -17.01 -1.59
N LEU A 46 -10.60 -16.18 -0.59
CA LEU A 46 -10.48 -14.74 -0.74
C LEU A 46 -9.01 -14.33 -0.63
N LEU A 47 -8.49 -13.71 -1.69
CA LEU A 47 -7.14 -13.16 -1.70
C LEU A 47 -7.17 -11.73 -1.14
N PHE A 48 -6.37 -11.47 -0.12
CA PHE A 48 -6.15 -10.16 0.43
C PHE A 48 -4.75 -9.69 0.04
N LEU A 49 -4.70 -8.58 -0.69
CA LEU A 49 -3.45 -7.99 -1.12
C LEU A 49 -2.78 -7.24 0.02
N GLY A 50 -1.46 -7.41 0.13
CA GLY A 50 -0.60 -6.60 0.94
C GLY A 50 -0.60 -5.16 0.44
N ALA A 51 -0.31 -4.23 1.35
CA ALA A 51 -0.20 -2.83 1.00
C ALA A 51 0.78 -2.14 1.95
N PRO A 52 1.43 -1.04 1.51
CA PRO A 52 2.22 -0.23 2.40
C PRO A 52 1.36 0.28 3.55
N VAL A 53 1.85 0.14 4.77
CA VAL A 53 1.23 0.80 5.91
C VAL A 53 1.32 2.32 5.72
N PRO A 54 0.22 3.07 5.88
CA PRO A 54 0.27 4.51 5.84
C PRO A 54 1.30 5.02 6.86
N SER A 55 2.33 5.68 6.36
CA SER A 55 3.41 6.20 7.20
C SER A 55 2.90 7.37 8.03
N ILE A 56 2.52 7.12 9.28
CA ILE A 56 2.12 8.16 10.25
C ILE A 56 3.29 9.04 10.73
N ARG A 57 4.53 8.80 10.28
CA ARG A 57 5.75 9.51 10.73
C ARG A 57 6.34 10.51 9.74
N SER A 58 5.52 11.18 8.92
CA SER A 58 6.04 12.23 8.03
C SER A 58 5.22 13.54 8.09
N PRO A 59 5.42 14.40 9.11
CA PRO A 59 5.14 15.82 8.93
C PRO A 59 6.19 16.53 8.05
N MET A 60 7.23 15.85 7.54
CA MET A 60 8.28 16.54 6.78
C MET A 60 9.07 15.58 5.86
N ALA A 61 8.49 15.24 4.70
CA ALA A 61 9.31 14.79 3.59
C ALA A 61 10.21 15.98 3.18
N ARG A 62 11.46 15.99 3.67
CA ARG A 62 12.50 16.90 3.20
C ARG A 62 12.83 16.56 1.76
N SER A 63 12.03 17.04 0.83
CA SER A 63 12.32 16.94 -0.58
C SER A 63 12.79 18.29 -1.08
N ARG A 64 14.13 18.40 -1.07
CA ARG A 64 14.96 19.33 -1.84
C ARG A 64 15.15 20.71 -1.20
N ALA A 65 16.26 20.83 -0.46
CA ALA A 65 16.92 22.12 -0.30
C ALA A 65 17.04 22.78 -1.67
N ILE A 66 16.35 23.91 -1.84
CA ILE A 66 16.66 24.86 -2.89
C ILE A 66 18.12 25.23 -2.62
N ARG A 67 19.05 24.67 -3.38
CA ARG A 67 20.42 25.18 -3.40
C ARG A 67 20.27 26.64 -3.82
N PRO A 68 20.60 27.65 -2.99
CA PRO A 68 20.68 28.99 -3.54
C PRO A 68 21.78 28.90 -4.58
N ALA A 69 21.44 29.17 -5.85
CA ALA A 69 22.47 29.42 -6.83
C ALA A 69 23.32 30.55 -6.24
N LEU A 70 24.57 30.26 -5.89
CA LEU A 70 25.56 31.31 -5.66
C LEU A 70 25.74 32.00 -7.01
N ALA A 71 24.85 32.93 -7.32
CA ALA A 71 25.03 33.88 -8.40
C ALA A 71 26.19 34.76 -7.96
N SER A 72 27.34 34.53 -8.58
CA SER A 72 28.55 35.34 -8.49
C SER A 72 28.20 36.83 -8.49
N VAL A 73 28.30 37.47 -7.33
CA VAL A 73 28.27 38.93 -7.20
C VAL A 73 29.49 39.45 -7.97
N ARG A 74 29.25 39.97 -9.17
CA ARG A 74 30.27 40.75 -9.88
C ARG A 74 30.33 42.12 -9.22
N PRO A 75 31.46 42.57 -8.68
CA PRO A 75 31.57 43.91 -8.11
C PRO A 75 31.37 44.97 -9.19
N TRP A 76 30.60 46.01 -8.84
CA TRP A 76 30.32 47.17 -9.69
C TRP A 76 31.60 48.00 -9.92
N PRO A 77 31.85 48.53 -11.13
CA PRO A 77 32.98 49.42 -11.36
C PRO A 77 32.74 50.79 -10.69
N VAL A 78 33.64 51.18 -9.78
CA VAL A 78 33.67 52.53 -9.22
C VAL A 78 34.15 53.54 -10.27
N PRO A 79 33.48 54.69 -10.45
CA PRO A 79 33.96 55.73 -11.35
C PRO A 79 35.18 56.42 -10.74
N ALA A 80 36.25 56.56 -11.54
CA ALA A 80 37.41 57.34 -11.16
C ALA A 80 37.08 58.84 -11.26
N THR A 81 37.28 59.57 -10.16
CA THR A 81 37.48 61.04 -10.15
C THR A 81 38.86 61.41 -10.65
#